data_AF-A0A0R2T0Z0-F1
#
_entry.id   AF-A0A0R2T0Z0-F1
#
_cell.length_a   1.000
_cell.length_b   1.000
_cell.length_c   1.000
_cell.angle_alpha   90.00
_cell.angle_beta   90.00
_cell.angle_gamma   90.00
#
_symmetry.space_group_name_H-M   'P 1'
#
loop_
_entity.id
_entity.type
_entity.pdbx_description
1 polymer ?
#
loop_
_entity_poly.entity_id
_entity_poly.type
_entity_poly.pdbx_seq_one_letter_code
_entity_poly.pdbx_strand_id
1 'polypeptide(L)'
;MLLQNPSRPIDGKSQISFGLIVDLDSHDADALVQNFKTSFGLLQHQINVLGYSKFNAANNFPYFVINQNLSWFEGVIDPSIAAFNTSQYTYLINFHDHMDPCVSYVSLKAAALIRIGFQEDKTADLIINQLPENTPSLFKALHNYIQKLTVDND
;
A
#
# COMPACT_ATOMS: atom_id res chain seq x y z
N MET A 1 -1.88 -27.46 12.12
CA MET A 1 -1.91 -26.03 11.78
C MET A 1 -0.95 -25.81 10.62
N LEU A 2 -1.48 -25.61 9.41
CA LEU A 2 -0.65 -25.31 8.25
C LEU A 2 -0.29 -23.84 8.29
N LEU A 3 1.00 -23.54 8.46
CA LEU A 3 1.58 -22.23 8.18
C LEU A 3 1.32 -21.95 6.69
N GLN A 4 0.37 -21.05 6.39
CA GLN A 4 0.26 -20.52 5.03
C GLN A 4 1.50 -19.65 4.81
N ASN A 5 2.45 -20.17 4.04
CA ASN A 5 3.60 -19.41 3.57
C ASN A 5 3.09 -18.17 2.81
N PRO A 6 3.58 -16.95 3.10
CA PRO A 6 3.22 -15.78 2.32
C PRO A 6 3.58 -16.05 0.85
N SER A 7 2.59 -15.91 -0.01
CA SER A 7 2.68 -16.21 -1.44
C SER A 7 3.86 -15.48 -2.10
N ARG A 8 4.87 -16.22 -2.57
CA ARG A 8 5.82 -15.80 -3.62
C ARG A 8 6.05 -17.05 -4.50
N PRO A 9 6.10 -16.95 -5.85
CA PRO A 9 6.83 -15.93 -6.61
C PRO A 9 5.99 -15.23 -7.71
N ILE A 10 6.35 -13.97 -7.98
CA ILE A 10 6.00 -13.31 -9.24
C ILE A 10 7.12 -13.65 -10.23
N ASP A 11 6.75 -14.21 -11.39
CA ASP A 11 7.68 -14.48 -12.48
C ASP A 11 8.19 -13.14 -13.05
N GLY A 12 9.51 -12.99 -13.24
CA GLY A 12 10.22 -11.73 -13.52
C GLY A 12 9.85 -11.00 -14.83
N LYS A 13 8.77 -11.43 -15.50
CA LYS A 13 8.21 -10.85 -16.72
C LYS A 13 6.86 -10.15 -16.51
N SER A 14 6.29 -10.17 -15.31
CA SER A 14 5.00 -9.52 -15.05
C SER A 14 5.12 -7.99 -15.01
N GLN A 15 4.16 -7.28 -15.60
CA GLN A 15 4.04 -5.83 -15.50
C GLN A 15 4.03 -5.36 -14.04
N ILE A 16 4.89 -4.40 -13.69
CA ILE A 16 5.00 -3.85 -12.33
C ILE A 16 3.63 -3.33 -11.89
N SER A 17 3.14 -3.82 -10.75
CA SER A 17 1.90 -3.40 -10.10
C SER A 17 2.15 -2.83 -8.70
N PHE A 18 1.39 -1.80 -8.36
CA PHE A 18 1.47 -1.08 -7.10
C PHE A 18 0.16 -1.20 -6.33
N GLY A 19 0.24 -1.58 -5.06
CA GLY A 19 -0.81 -1.40 -4.08
C GLY A 19 -0.46 -0.21 -3.20
N LEU A 20 -1.40 0.72 -3.00
CA LEU A 20 -1.23 1.85 -2.08
C LEU A 20 -2.24 1.73 -0.95
N ILE A 21 -1.77 1.70 0.30
CA ILE A 21 -2.60 1.87 1.49
C ILE A 21 -2.43 3.30 1.97
N VAL A 22 -3.49 4.11 1.97
CA VAL A 22 -3.40 5.56 2.17
C VAL A 22 -4.19 5.99 3.40
N ASP A 23 -3.54 6.72 4.31
CA ASP A 23 -4.23 7.44 5.37
C ASP A 23 -4.96 8.66 4.79
N LEU A 24 -6.29 8.57 4.69
CA LEU A 24 -7.15 9.62 4.15
C LEU A 24 -7.36 10.78 5.14
N ASP A 25 -7.04 10.60 6.42
CA ASP A 25 -7.12 11.68 7.40
C ASP A 25 -5.91 12.63 7.27
N SER A 26 -4.79 12.14 6.74
CA SER A 26 -3.54 12.89 6.60
C SER A 26 -3.21 13.29 5.16
N HIS A 27 -3.79 12.62 4.16
CA HIS A 27 -3.44 12.82 2.76
C HIS A 27 -4.66 13.05 1.86
N ASP A 28 -4.52 13.96 0.90
CA ASP A 28 -5.37 13.99 -0.29
C ASP A 28 -4.94 12.84 -1.22
N ALA A 29 -5.76 11.78 -1.24
CA ALA A 29 -5.46 10.57 -2.01
C ALA A 29 -5.43 10.83 -3.53
N ASP A 30 -6.28 11.71 -4.04
CA ASP A 30 -6.30 12.03 -5.48
C ASP A 30 -4.99 12.71 -5.87
N ALA A 31 -4.58 13.73 -5.11
CA ALA A 31 -3.30 14.42 -5.35
C ALA A 31 -2.10 13.47 -5.19
N LEU A 32 -2.12 12.60 -4.18
CA LEU A 32 -1.05 11.62 -3.93
C LEU A 32 -0.92 10.64 -5.08
N VAL A 33 -2.03 10.06 -5.54
CA VAL A 33 -2.05 9.08 -6.62
C VAL A 33 -1.63 9.71 -7.95
N GLN A 34 -2.09 10.93 -8.26
CA GLN A 34 -1.66 11.62 -9.49
C GLN A 34 -0.16 11.92 -9.46
N ASN A 35 0.36 12.45 -8.36
CA ASN A 35 1.79 12.74 -8.25
C ASN A 35 2.64 11.48 -8.30
N PHE A 36 2.19 10.39 -7.67
CA PHE A 36 2.83 9.08 -7.74
C PHE A 36 2.85 8.55 -9.18
N LYS A 37 1.70 8.56 -9.87
CA LYS A 37 1.57 8.15 -11.29
C LYS A 37 2.52 8.91 -12.18
N THR A 38 2.52 10.24 -12.09
CA THR A 38 3.37 11.10 -12.91
C THR A 38 4.84 10.86 -12.64
N SER A 39 5.23 10.71 -11.37
CA SER A 39 6.64 10.51 -10.98
C SER A 39 7.20 9.18 -11.44
N PHE A 40 6.37 8.14 -11.53
CA PHE A 40 6.77 6.80 -11.94
C PHE A 40 6.43 6.47 -13.41
N GLY A 41 5.76 7.36 -14.13
CA GLY A 41 5.32 7.11 -15.51
C GLY A 41 4.31 5.97 -15.63
N LEU A 42 3.44 5.80 -14.64
CA LEU A 42 2.55 4.64 -14.52
C LEU A 42 1.21 4.83 -15.24
N LEU A 43 0.68 3.74 -15.78
CA LEU A 43 -0.68 3.65 -16.28
C LEU A 43 -1.67 3.41 -15.12
N GLN A 44 -2.93 3.82 -15.30
CA GLN A 44 -3.96 3.73 -14.25
C GLN A 44 -4.13 2.30 -13.71
N HIS A 45 -4.09 1.29 -14.57
CA HIS A 45 -4.30 -0.11 -14.17
C HIS A 45 -3.13 -0.71 -13.39
N GLN A 46 -2.00 -0.02 -13.31
CA GLN A 46 -0.83 -0.47 -12.54
C GLN A 46 -0.93 -0.07 -11.07
N ILE A 47 -1.94 0.70 -10.68
CA ILE A 47 -2.09 1.19 -9.30
C ILE A 47 -3.47 0.79 -8.79
N ASN A 48 -3.47 0.09 -7.67
CA ASN A 48 -4.66 -0.16 -6.86
C ASN A 48 -4.52 0.60 -5.55
N VAL A 49 -5.58 1.27 -5.10
CA VAL A 49 -5.57 2.15 -3.93
C VAL A 49 -6.64 1.68 -2.97
N LEU A 50 -6.26 1.55 -1.70
CA LEU A 50 -7.19 1.36 -0.59
C LEU A 50 -6.92 2.44 0.46
N GLY A 51 -7.89 3.31 0.66
CA GLY A 51 -7.85 4.29 1.73
C GLY A 51 -8.25 3.69 3.07
N TYR A 52 -7.87 4.36 4.14
CA TYR A 52 -8.50 4.20 5.45
C TYR A 52 -8.69 5.55 6.12
N SER A 53 -9.67 5.64 7.02
CA SER A 53 -9.94 6.86 7.77
C SER A 53 -10.49 6.52 9.16
N LYS A 54 -10.18 7.35 10.15
CA LYS A 54 -10.82 7.35 11.48
C LYS A 54 -12.08 8.19 11.51
N PHE A 55 -12.17 9.21 10.64
CA PHE A 55 -13.21 10.24 10.67
C PHE A 55 -14.17 10.21 9.47
N ASN A 56 -14.09 9.17 8.64
CA ASN A 56 -14.89 9.02 7.43
C ASN A 56 -14.64 10.16 6.42
N ALA A 57 -13.36 10.35 6.05
CA ALA A 57 -12.95 11.34 5.08
C ALA A 57 -13.59 11.10 3.69
N ALA A 58 -14.16 12.16 3.10
CA ALA A 58 -14.72 12.09 1.75
C ALA A 58 -13.59 11.88 0.72
N ASN A 59 -13.70 10.83 -0.10
CA ASN A 59 -12.67 10.46 -1.06
C ASN A 59 -13.26 9.63 -2.22
N ASN A 60 -12.52 9.52 -3.34
CA ASN A 60 -12.97 8.81 -4.55
C ASN A 60 -12.48 7.35 -4.65
N PHE A 61 -11.58 6.93 -3.77
CA PHE A 61 -11.03 5.59 -3.72
C PHE A 61 -11.82 4.69 -2.78
N PRO A 62 -11.80 3.37 -3.01
CA PRO A 62 -12.31 2.42 -2.04
C PRO A 62 -11.58 2.58 -0.69
N TYR A 63 -12.32 2.55 0.42
CA TYR A 63 -11.75 2.79 1.74
C TYR A 63 -12.55 2.11 2.84
N PHE A 64 -11.94 2.01 4.02
CA PHE A 64 -12.63 1.54 5.22
C PHE A 64 -12.47 2.52 6.38
N VAL A 65 -13.48 2.56 7.24
CA VAL A 65 -13.43 3.37 8.45
C VAL A 65 -12.98 2.52 9.63
N ILE A 66 -11.89 2.92 10.27
CA ILE A 66 -11.34 2.25 11.46
C ILE A 66 -12.43 2.25 12.56
N ASN A 67 -12.57 1.12 13.25
CA ASN A 67 -13.59 0.86 14.30
C ASN A 67 -15.06 0.80 13.85
N GLN A 68 -15.38 1.07 12.59
CA GLN A 68 -16.74 0.82 12.05
C GLN A 68 -16.78 -0.45 11.20
N ASN A 69 -15.76 -0.65 10.35
CA ASN A 69 -15.78 -1.66 9.29
C ASN A 69 -14.88 -2.88 9.59
N LEU A 70 -14.20 -2.89 10.75
CA LEU A 70 -13.28 -3.96 11.14
C LEU A 70 -13.47 -4.26 12.62
N SER A 71 -14.53 -5.00 12.98
CA SER A 71 -14.54 -5.74 14.24
C SER A 71 -13.69 -6.98 14.01
N TRP A 72 -12.58 -7.07 14.75
CA TRP A 72 -11.49 -8.04 14.54
C TRP A 72 -11.87 -9.49 14.84
N PHE A 73 -13.17 -9.78 14.91
CA PHE A 73 -13.72 -11.11 15.20
C PHE A 73 -14.88 -11.52 14.28
N GLU A 74 -15.80 -10.65 13.86
CA GLU A 74 -16.98 -11.06 13.05
C GLU A 74 -17.58 -9.91 12.20
N GLY A 75 -16.75 -8.95 11.80
CA GLY A 75 -17.21 -7.77 11.04
C GLY A 75 -17.41 -8.04 9.55
N VAL A 76 -18.38 -7.37 8.94
CA VAL A 76 -18.51 -7.30 7.49
C VAL A 76 -17.24 -6.64 6.94
N ILE A 77 -16.36 -7.45 6.35
CA ILE A 77 -15.20 -6.93 5.62
C ILE A 77 -15.74 -6.19 4.41
N ASP A 78 -15.45 -4.90 4.33
CA ASP A 78 -15.82 -4.10 3.17
C ASP A 78 -15.33 -4.81 1.89
N PRO A 79 -16.19 -5.02 0.86
CA PRO A 79 -15.81 -5.69 -0.37
C PRO A 79 -14.55 -5.11 -1.03
N SER A 80 -14.28 -3.82 -0.83
CA SER A 80 -13.05 -3.18 -1.29
C SER A 80 -11.79 -3.75 -0.64
N ILE A 81 -11.83 -4.02 0.67
CA ILE A 81 -10.72 -4.63 1.41
C ILE A 81 -10.49 -6.06 0.92
N ALA A 82 -11.57 -6.80 0.65
CA ALA A 82 -11.48 -8.15 0.12
C ALA A 82 -10.83 -8.14 -1.28
N ALA A 83 -11.31 -7.27 -2.18
CA ALA A 83 -10.76 -7.13 -3.53
C ALA A 83 -9.28 -6.72 -3.53
N PHE A 84 -8.91 -5.75 -2.68
CA PHE A 84 -7.52 -5.33 -2.51
C PHE A 84 -6.63 -6.48 -2.01
N ASN A 85 -7.06 -7.20 -0.97
CA ASN A 85 -6.28 -8.32 -0.42
C ASN A 85 -6.17 -9.53 -1.37
N THR A 86 -7.12 -9.71 -2.29
CA THR A 86 -7.04 -10.78 -3.32
C THR A 86 -6.13 -10.42 -4.50
N SER A 87 -5.73 -9.16 -4.62
CA SER A 87 -4.82 -8.70 -5.68
C SER A 87 -3.37 -9.06 -5.35
N GLN A 88 -2.53 -9.14 -6.39
CA GLN A 88 -1.08 -9.34 -6.24
C GLN A 88 -0.32 -8.08 -6.67
N TYR A 89 0.60 -7.65 -5.82
CA TYR A 89 1.38 -6.44 -6.01
C TYR A 89 2.86 -6.76 -6.17
N THR A 90 3.54 -6.10 -7.11
CA THR A 90 5.00 -6.04 -7.08
C THR A 90 5.44 -5.23 -5.87
N TYR A 91 4.86 -4.05 -5.66
CA TYR A 91 5.16 -3.19 -4.53
C TYR A 91 3.87 -2.81 -3.80
N LEU A 92 3.83 -3.02 -2.49
CA LEU A 92 2.78 -2.49 -1.63
C LEU A 92 3.39 -1.35 -0.81
N ILE A 93 2.84 -0.15 -0.92
CA ILE A 93 3.34 1.05 -0.23
C ILE A 93 2.31 1.50 0.80
N ASN A 94 2.74 1.56 2.05
CA ASN A 94 1.95 1.99 3.19
C ASN A 94 2.16 3.50 3.42
N PHE A 95 1.32 4.36 2.85
CA PHE A 95 1.38 5.83 3.01
C PHE A 95 0.75 6.27 4.34
N HIS A 96 1.41 5.91 5.44
CA HIS A 96 1.08 6.33 6.80
C HIS A 96 2.33 6.36 7.68
N ASP A 97 2.27 7.10 8.79
CA ASP A 97 3.37 7.26 9.75
C ASP A 97 3.07 6.65 11.13
N HIS A 98 1.87 6.09 11.31
CA HIS A 98 1.43 5.49 12.55
C HIS A 98 0.97 4.05 12.35
N MET A 99 1.12 3.24 13.39
CA MET A 99 0.65 1.86 13.40
C MET A 99 -0.79 1.78 13.88
N ASP A 100 -1.68 1.26 13.03
CA ASP A 100 -3.02 0.84 13.41
C ASP A 100 -3.19 -0.68 13.15
N PRO A 101 -3.68 -1.48 14.12
CA PRO A 101 -3.80 -2.93 13.94
C PRO A 101 -4.65 -3.35 12.75
N CYS A 102 -5.70 -2.60 12.43
CA CYS A 102 -6.56 -2.88 11.29
C CYS A 102 -5.83 -2.68 9.97
N VAL A 103 -5.09 -1.57 9.87
CA VAL A 103 -4.27 -1.24 8.69
C VAL A 103 -3.14 -2.26 8.54
N SER A 104 -2.49 -2.64 9.63
CA SER A 104 -1.45 -3.66 9.61
C SER A 104 -1.97 -5.03 9.17
N TYR A 105 -3.17 -5.43 9.60
CA TYR A 105 -3.80 -6.66 9.12
C TYR A 105 -3.99 -6.63 7.60
N VAL A 106 -4.50 -5.53 7.06
CA VAL A 106 -4.69 -5.38 5.61
C VAL A 106 -3.36 -5.44 4.87
N SER A 107 -2.34 -4.71 5.33
CA SER A 107 -1.01 -4.70 4.71
C SER A 107 -0.35 -6.10 4.70
N LEU A 108 -0.45 -6.82 5.83
CA LEU A 108 0.11 -8.17 5.95
C LEU A 108 -0.66 -9.22 5.14
N LYS A 109 -1.97 -9.03 4.96
CA LYS A 109 -2.82 -9.95 4.21
C LYS A 109 -2.72 -9.77 2.69
N ALA A 110 -2.52 -8.54 2.22
CA ALA A 110 -2.31 -8.26 0.80
C ALA A 110 -1.06 -8.97 0.29
N ALA A 111 -1.15 -9.64 -0.87
CA ALA A 111 -0.01 -10.33 -1.46
C ALA A 111 0.92 -9.33 -2.17
N ALA A 112 2.15 -9.17 -1.67
CA ALA A 112 3.13 -8.25 -2.25
C ALA A 112 4.54 -8.87 -2.28
N LEU A 113 5.32 -8.59 -3.34
CA LEU A 113 6.74 -8.96 -3.33
C LEU A 113 7.50 -8.10 -2.32
N ILE A 114 7.34 -6.79 -2.36
CA ILE A 114 8.04 -5.89 -1.43
C ILE A 114 7.02 -4.94 -0.82
N ARG A 115 6.95 -4.94 0.51
CA ARG A 115 6.21 -3.93 1.29
C ARG A 115 7.14 -2.79 1.64
N ILE A 116 6.73 -1.57 1.31
CA ILE A 116 7.46 -0.33 1.58
C ILE A 116 6.65 0.47 2.59
N GLY A 117 7.26 0.81 3.71
CA GLY A 117 6.65 1.63 4.75
C GLY A 117 7.53 2.81 5.12
N PHE A 118 6.99 3.65 5.99
CA PHE A 118 7.67 4.84 6.50
C PHE A 118 7.90 4.72 8.00
N GLN A 119 8.93 5.40 8.50
CA GLN A 119 9.21 5.50 9.93
C GLN A 119 9.30 4.11 10.61
N GLU A 120 8.40 3.80 11.55
CA GLU A 120 8.42 2.57 12.33
C GLU A 120 7.41 1.52 11.82
N ASP A 121 7.02 1.57 10.55
CA ASP A 121 6.08 0.60 9.98
C ASP A 121 6.64 -0.84 10.01
N LYS A 122 6.17 -1.62 10.99
CA LYS A 122 6.60 -3.00 11.24
C LYS A 122 6.06 -4.01 10.23
N THR A 123 5.17 -3.59 9.33
CA THR A 123 4.64 -4.46 8.28
C THR A 123 5.47 -4.40 6.99
N ALA A 124 6.40 -3.46 6.92
CA ALA A 124 7.22 -3.23 5.74
C ALA A 124 8.47 -4.13 5.68
N ASP A 125 8.82 -4.55 4.47
CA ASP A 125 10.10 -5.19 4.18
C ASP A 125 11.21 -4.14 4.00
N LEU A 126 10.85 -2.96 3.48
CA LEU A 126 11.72 -1.80 3.31
C LEU A 126 11.12 -0.59 4.02
N ILE A 127 11.91 0.05 4.89
CA ILE A 127 11.51 1.26 5.59
C ILE A 127 12.21 2.47 5.00
N ILE A 128 11.43 3.48 4.63
CA ILE A 128 11.92 4.82 4.27
C ILE A 128 11.93 5.68 5.53
N ASN A 129 13.12 6.13 5.94
CA ASN A 129 13.31 6.98 7.11
C ASN A 129 12.93 8.46 6.84
N GLN A 130 11.70 8.69 6.38
CA GLN A 130 11.08 9.99 6.11
C GLN A 130 9.57 9.88 6.37
N LEU A 131 8.87 11.02 6.52
CA LEU A 131 7.41 11.01 6.57
C LEU A 131 6.82 10.73 5.17
N PRO A 132 5.60 10.15 5.08
CA PRO A 132 4.93 9.81 3.83
C PRO A 132 4.39 11.04 3.05
N GLU A 133 5.10 12.16 3.05
CA GLU A 133 4.63 13.42 2.47
C GLU A 133 4.47 13.34 0.95
N ASN A 134 3.40 13.93 0.41
CA ASN A 134 3.15 14.02 -1.03
C ASN A 134 4.09 15.04 -1.71
N THR A 135 5.38 14.72 -1.79
CA THR A 135 6.45 15.60 -2.29
C THR A 135 7.20 14.96 -3.47
N PRO A 136 7.66 15.76 -4.45
CA PRO A 136 8.50 15.25 -5.54
C PRO A 136 9.79 14.58 -5.05
N SER A 137 10.38 15.07 -3.95
CA SER A 137 11.57 14.50 -3.33
C SER A 137 11.33 13.08 -2.85
N LEU A 138 10.19 12.82 -2.22
CA LEU A 138 9.85 11.48 -1.75
C LEU A 138 9.70 10.51 -2.92
N PHE A 139 8.91 10.88 -3.94
CA PHE A 139 8.69 9.99 -5.07
C PHE A 139 9.97 9.70 -5.85
N LYS A 140 10.87 10.69 -5.98
CA LYS A 140 12.20 10.47 -6.55
C LYS A 140 13.03 9.48 -5.73
N ALA A 141 13.00 9.59 -4.40
CA ALA A 141 13.69 8.65 -3.53
C ALA A 141 13.13 7.22 -3.69
N LEU A 142 11.79 7.07 -3.62
CA LEU A 142 11.11 5.79 -3.85
C LEU A 142 11.46 5.18 -5.20
N HIS A 143 11.45 5.99 -6.27
CA HIS A 143 11.79 5.53 -7.61
C HIS A 143 13.21 4.98 -7.68
N ASN A 144 14.18 5.70 -7.10
CA ASN A 144 15.57 5.26 -7.06
C ASN A 144 15.75 3.95 -6.26
N TYR A 145 15.04 3.79 -5.14
CA TYR A 145 15.09 2.55 -4.35
C TYR A 145 14.52 1.37 -5.14
N ILE A 146 13.33 1.54 -5.72
CA ILE A 146 12.66 0.53 -6.53
C ILE A 146 13.51 0.12 -7.74
N GLN A 147 14.14 1.08 -8.42
CA GLN A 147 15.05 0.78 -9.53
C GLN A 147 16.24 -0.07 -9.09
N LYS A 148 16.90 0.25 -7.97
CA LYS A 148 18.02 -0.56 -7.45
C LYS A 148 17.59 -1.98 -7.10
N LEU A 149 16.44 -2.14 -6.46
CA LEU A 149 15.87 -3.45 -6.14
C LEU A 149 15.54 -4.28 -7.39
N THR A 150 15.25 -3.63 -8.51
CA THR A 150 14.92 -4.31 -9.76
C THR A 150 16.18 -4.68 -10.55
N VAL A 151 17.21 -3.82 -10.53
CA VAL A 151 18.48 -4.03 -11.27
C VAL A 151 19.38 -5.08 -10.62
N ASP A 152 19.34 -5.25 -9.29
CA ASP A 152 20.15 -6.26 -8.59
C ASP A 152 19.61 -7.71 -8.74
N ASN A 153 18.52 -7.90 -9.50
CA ASN A 153 17.88 -9.21 -9.73
C ASN A 153 18.09 -9.76 -11.17
N ASP A 154 18.88 -9.07 -12.01
CA ASP A 154 19.38 -9.54 -13.32
C ASP A 154 20.87 -9.93 -13.24
#